data_AF-A0A1E3P7Q5-F1
#
_entry.id   AF-A0A1E3P7Q5-F1
#
_cell.length_a   1.000
_cell.length_b   1.000
_cell.length_c   1.000
_cell.angle_alpha   90.00
_cell.angle_beta   90.00
_cell.angle_gamma   90.00
#
_symmetry.space_group_name_H-M   'P 1'
#
loop_
_entity.id
_entity.type
_entity.pdbx_description
1 polymer ?
#
loop_
_entity_poly.entity_id
_entity_poly.type
_entity_poly.pdbx_seq_one_letter_code
_entity_poly.pdbx_strand_id
1 'polypeptide(L)'
;MSKKKQRKANKIPLAELKAASKYPELVQWYDVDAADPVLVVEIKSKKNYVPVPAHWQFKREYLSGRRSIEKKPFTLPKFISETGITDMRDTTKEDESNMKQRMREKVQPKMNRLDLDYQKLHDAFFKFQTKPRLFGFGDVYFEGRENEELDISKYKPGVVSDELRNALGIPRGVTLPWVQKMQHFGPPPSYPDLKIPGYNVDL
;
A
#
# COMPACT_ATOMS: atom_id res chain seq x y z
N MET A 1 39.69 -23.24 24.79
CA MET A 1 38.88 -22.04 24.45
C MET A 1 37.41 -22.44 24.37
N SER A 2 36.48 -21.68 24.96
CA SER A 2 35.04 -21.97 24.81
C SER A 2 34.62 -21.86 23.33
N LYS A 3 33.72 -22.73 22.86
CA LYS A 3 33.18 -22.71 21.49
C LYS A 3 32.69 -21.31 21.07
N LYS A 4 32.13 -20.54 22.01
CA LYS A 4 31.69 -19.16 21.79
C LYS A 4 32.85 -18.19 21.50
N LYS A 5 33.99 -18.37 22.20
CA LYS A 5 35.19 -17.54 22.01
C LYS A 5 35.88 -17.87 20.69
N GLN A 6 35.89 -19.14 20.28
CA GLN A 6 36.43 -19.56 18.99
C GLN A 6 35.59 -19.04 17.81
N ARG A 7 34.24 -19.08 17.92
CA ARG A 7 33.35 -18.49 16.91
C ARG A 7 33.56 -16.99 16.73
N LYS A 8 33.74 -16.25 17.83
CA LYS A 8 34.03 -14.80 17.76
C LYS A 8 35.38 -14.49 17.12
N ALA A 9 36.41 -15.31 17.39
CA ALA A 9 37.74 -15.12 16.82
C ALA A 9 37.77 -15.40 15.30
N ASN A 10 36.97 -16.38 14.84
CA ASN A 10 36.89 -16.76 13.43
C ASN A 10 35.81 -15.99 12.65
N LYS A 11 35.25 -14.92 13.23
CA LYS A 11 34.17 -14.14 12.62
C LYS A 11 34.73 -13.24 11.52
N ILE A 12 34.21 -13.37 10.31
CA ILE A 12 34.57 -12.51 9.18
C ILE A 12 34.00 -11.09 9.42
N PRO A 13 34.80 -10.02 9.25
CA PRO A 13 34.30 -8.66 9.37
C PRO A 13 33.32 -8.33 8.23
N LEU A 14 32.32 -7.48 8.52
CA LEU A 14 31.25 -7.14 7.57
C LEU A 14 31.80 -6.56 6.26
N ALA A 15 32.84 -5.74 6.33
CA ALA A 15 33.45 -5.13 5.15
C ALA A 15 34.05 -6.18 4.20
N GLU A 16 34.70 -7.21 4.75
CA GLU A 16 35.28 -8.30 3.97
C GLU A 16 34.19 -9.20 3.36
N LEU A 17 33.13 -9.51 4.13
CA LEU A 17 31.98 -10.26 3.62
C LEU A 17 31.26 -9.50 2.50
N LYS A 18 31.15 -8.17 2.60
CA LYS A 18 30.62 -7.34 1.52
C LYS A 18 31.54 -7.33 0.30
N ALA A 19 32.85 -7.19 0.50
CA ALA A 19 33.82 -7.18 -0.58
C ALA A 19 33.86 -8.52 -1.35
N ALA A 20 33.64 -9.64 -0.67
CA ALA A 20 33.58 -10.96 -1.28
C ALA A 20 32.25 -11.26 -2.01
N SER A 21 31.18 -10.52 -1.70
CA SER A 21 29.86 -10.72 -2.29
C SER A 21 29.72 -10.04 -3.66
N LYS A 22 28.99 -10.67 -4.58
CA LYS A 22 28.57 -10.06 -5.84
C LYS A 22 27.54 -8.95 -5.66
N TYR A 23 26.68 -9.07 -4.65
CA TYR A 23 25.60 -8.13 -4.32
C TYR A 23 25.78 -7.64 -2.87
N PRO A 24 26.73 -6.71 -2.61
CA PRO A 24 27.07 -6.24 -1.26
C PRO A 24 25.92 -5.51 -0.53
N GLU A 25 24.92 -5.03 -1.27
CA GLU A 25 23.71 -4.39 -0.77
C GLU A 25 22.78 -5.36 -0.03
N LEU A 26 22.81 -6.65 -0.37
CA LEU A 26 21.99 -7.68 0.28
C LEU A 26 22.59 -8.16 1.62
N VAL A 27 23.89 -7.90 1.84
CA VAL A 27 24.62 -8.32 3.04
C VAL A 27 24.25 -7.40 4.21
N GLN A 28 23.70 -8.00 5.26
CA GLN A 28 23.27 -7.32 6.46
C GLN A 28 24.28 -7.52 7.60
N TRP A 29 24.24 -6.60 8.58
CA TRP A 29 25.14 -6.63 9.73
C TRP A 29 25.01 -7.89 10.60
N TYR A 30 23.88 -8.60 10.54
CA TYR A 30 23.66 -9.84 11.29
C TYR A 30 24.17 -11.10 10.55
N ASP A 31 24.52 -10.99 9.26
CA ASP A 31 24.95 -12.14 8.46
C ASP A 31 26.33 -12.67 8.88
N VAL A 32 27.17 -11.78 9.43
CA VAL A 32 28.48 -12.15 9.97
C VAL A 32 28.38 -13.06 11.21
N ASP A 33 27.23 -13.10 11.89
CA ASP A 33 26.97 -13.98 13.04
C ASP A 33 26.34 -15.31 12.65
N ALA A 34 26.10 -15.55 11.35
CA ALA A 34 25.60 -16.83 10.87
C ALA A 34 26.60 -17.96 11.11
N ALA A 35 26.12 -19.21 11.12
CA ALA A 35 26.98 -20.38 11.21
C ALA A 35 27.95 -20.49 10.02
N ASP A 36 27.48 -20.10 8.84
CA ASP A 36 28.26 -19.97 7.61
C ASP A 36 27.88 -18.65 6.91
N PRO A 37 28.64 -17.56 7.14
CA PRO A 37 28.34 -16.25 6.55
C PRO A 37 28.41 -16.23 5.02
N VAL A 38 29.33 -17.01 4.42
CA VAL A 38 29.54 -17.02 2.96
C VAL A 38 28.36 -17.69 2.27
N LEU A 39 27.95 -18.86 2.77
CA LEU A 39 26.80 -19.60 2.23
C LEU A 39 25.49 -18.81 2.34
N VAL A 40 25.24 -18.16 3.48
CA VAL A 40 24.03 -17.35 3.66
C VAL A 40 23.96 -16.21 2.65
N VAL A 41 25.07 -15.51 2.42
CA VAL A 41 25.13 -14.45 1.42
C VAL A 41 24.97 -15.00 0.01
N GLU A 42 25.52 -16.18 -0.29
CA GLU A 42 25.33 -16.83 -1.59
C GLU A 42 23.86 -17.18 -1.84
N ILE A 43 23.15 -17.71 -0.84
CA ILE A 43 21.72 -18.03 -0.92
C ILE A 43 20.90 -16.76 -1.13
N LYS A 44 21.16 -15.71 -0.35
CA LYS A 44 20.48 -14.41 -0.50
C LYS A 44 20.70 -13.79 -1.88
N SER A 45 21.86 -14.05 -2.48
CA SER A 45 22.25 -13.55 -3.80
C SER A 45 21.66 -14.36 -4.97
N LYS A 46 20.95 -15.46 -4.70
CA LYS A 46 20.32 -16.25 -5.77
C LYS A 46 19.12 -15.52 -6.37
N LYS A 47 18.92 -15.74 -7.66
CA LYS A 47 17.78 -15.19 -8.41
C LYS A 47 16.46 -15.67 -7.78
N ASN A 48 15.49 -14.75 -7.70
CA ASN A 48 14.16 -14.99 -7.14
C ASN A 48 14.15 -15.37 -5.64
N TYR A 49 15.25 -15.11 -4.92
CA TYR A 49 15.25 -15.19 -3.46
C TYR A 49 14.33 -14.12 -2.88
N VAL A 50 13.38 -14.53 -2.04
CA VAL A 50 12.52 -13.63 -1.28
C VAL A 50 13.11 -13.49 0.12
N PRO A 51 13.44 -12.27 0.59
CA PRO A 51 14.07 -12.07 1.88
C PRO A 51 13.14 -12.45 3.03
N VAL A 52 13.76 -12.88 4.13
CA VAL A 52 13.04 -13.12 5.39
C VAL A 52 12.44 -11.80 5.87
N PRO A 53 11.12 -11.75 6.19
CA PRO A 53 10.47 -10.52 6.62
C PRO A 53 11.12 -9.93 7.88
N ALA A 54 11.34 -8.61 7.89
CA ALA A 54 12.14 -7.92 8.91
C ALA A 54 11.62 -8.04 10.36
N HIS A 55 10.40 -8.53 10.58
CA HIS A 55 9.80 -8.64 11.91
C HIS A 55 10.42 -9.74 12.79
N TRP A 56 11.22 -10.66 12.23
CA TRP A 56 11.83 -11.77 12.97
C TRP A 56 12.70 -11.33 14.16
N GLN A 57 13.30 -10.14 14.09
CA GLN A 57 14.15 -9.57 15.14
C GLN A 57 13.39 -8.69 16.13
N PHE A 58 12.10 -8.46 15.91
CA PHE A 58 11.30 -7.60 16.79
C PHE A 58 10.86 -8.37 18.03
N LYS A 59 10.90 -7.71 19.18
CA LYS A 59 10.43 -8.27 20.46
C LYS A 59 8.90 -8.30 20.57
N ARG A 60 8.22 -7.57 19.70
CA ARG A 60 6.76 -7.42 19.70
C ARG A 60 6.13 -8.47 18.78
N GLU A 61 4.91 -8.90 19.11
CA GLU A 61 4.13 -9.73 18.20
C GLU A 61 3.88 -8.99 16.88
N TYR A 62 3.87 -9.73 15.76
CA TYR A 62 3.92 -9.18 14.41
C TYR A 62 2.92 -8.03 14.11
N LEU A 63 1.68 -8.11 14.62
CA LEU A 63 0.61 -7.12 14.39
C LEU A 63 0.27 -6.26 15.62
N SER A 64 1.15 -6.22 16.61
CA SER A 64 0.86 -5.55 17.89
C SER A 64 0.83 -4.02 17.83
N GLY A 65 1.54 -3.39 16.88
CA GLY A 65 1.54 -1.94 16.68
C GLY A 65 0.21 -1.39 16.14
N ARG A 66 -0.65 -2.27 15.63
CA ARG A 66 -1.97 -1.94 15.08
C ARG A 66 -3.10 -1.86 16.10
N ARG A 67 -2.89 -2.27 17.36
CA ARG A 67 -3.98 -2.40 18.34
C ARG A 67 -4.75 -1.10 18.60
N SER A 68 -4.10 0.06 18.43
CA SER A 68 -4.71 1.38 18.66
C SER A 68 -5.22 2.07 17.40
N ILE A 69 -4.99 1.49 16.22
CA ILE A 69 -5.43 2.07 14.94
C ILE A 69 -6.77 1.45 14.58
N GLU A 70 -7.81 2.28 14.50
CA GLU A 70 -9.12 1.83 14.07
C GLU A 70 -9.06 1.39 12.60
N LYS A 71 -9.29 0.10 12.37
CA LYS A 71 -9.34 -0.45 11.03
C LYS A 71 -10.68 -0.07 10.39
N LYS A 72 -10.63 0.58 9.23
CA LYS A 72 -11.84 0.85 8.44
C LYS A 72 -12.61 -0.46 8.19
N PRO A 73 -13.96 -0.45 8.26
CA PRO A 73 -14.77 -1.58 7.86
C PRO A 73 -14.49 -2.02 6.42
N PHE A 74 -14.82 -3.27 6.11
CA PHE A 74 -14.66 -3.77 4.75
C PHE A 74 -15.52 -2.96 3.78
N THR A 75 -14.89 -2.40 2.75
CA THR A 75 -15.59 -1.69 1.67
C THR A 75 -15.77 -2.63 0.49
N LEU A 76 -17.00 -2.77 -0.01
CA LEU A 76 -17.27 -3.61 -1.17
C LEU A 76 -16.60 -3.02 -2.42
N PRO A 77 -16.12 -3.87 -3.36
CA PRO A 77 -15.70 -3.42 -4.67
C PRO A 77 -16.82 -2.67 -5.41
N LYS A 78 -16.45 -1.68 -6.24
CA LYS A 78 -17.40 -0.76 -6.91
C LYS A 78 -18.52 -1.49 -7.65
N PHE A 79 -18.18 -2.49 -8.45
CA PHE A 79 -19.15 -3.26 -9.23
C PHE A 79 -20.16 -4.03 -8.35
N ILE A 80 -19.80 -4.36 -7.10
CA ILE A 80 -20.74 -4.97 -6.13
C ILE A 80 -21.54 -3.88 -5.42
N SER A 81 -20.93 -2.77 -5.00
CA SER A 81 -21.67 -1.69 -4.35
C SER A 81 -22.74 -1.07 -5.26
N GLU A 82 -22.47 -0.98 -6.56
CA GLU A 82 -23.41 -0.45 -7.57
C GLU A 82 -24.66 -1.33 -7.76
N THR A 83 -24.63 -2.58 -7.28
CA THR A 83 -25.85 -3.41 -7.21
C THR A 83 -26.90 -2.83 -6.26
N GLY A 84 -26.50 -1.94 -5.34
CA GLY A 84 -27.38 -1.36 -4.31
C GLY A 84 -27.54 -2.26 -3.09
N ILE A 85 -26.78 -3.37 -3.02
CA ILE A 85 -26.91 -4.33 -1.92
C ILE A 85 -26.55 -3.74 -0.55
N THR A 86 -25.63 -2.76 -0.50
CA THR A 86 -25.23 -2.10 0.75
C THR A 86 -26.39 -1.41 1.43
N ASP A 87 -27.21 -0.72 0.64
CA ASP A 87 -28.31 0.11 1.16
C ASP A 87 -29.52 -0.75 1.52
N MET A 88 -29.72 -1.84 0.77
CA MET A 88 -30.81 -2.79 0.98
C MET A 88 -30.59 -3.68 2.20
N ARG A 89 -29.34 -4.04 2.51
CA ARG A 89 -28.97 -4.94 3.62
C ARG A 89 -28.64 -4.25 4.93
N ASP A 90 -28.87 -2.94 5.05
CA ASP A 90 -28.45 -2.15 6.22
C ASP A 90 -28.80 -2.83 7.55
N THR A 91 -27.80 -3.46 8.16
CA THR A 91 -27.93 -4.39 9.29
C THR A 91 -28.26 -3.66 10.58
N THR A 92 -28.05 -2.34 10.61
CA THR A 92 -28.38 -1.48 11.75
C THR A 92 -29.87 -1.52 12.09
N LYS A 93 -30.75 -1.67 11.10
CA LYS A 93 -32.22 -1.74 11.30
C LYS A 93 -32.69 -3.06 11.91
N GLU A 94 -31.93 -4.15 11.74
CA GLU A 94 -32.29 -5.44 12.34
C GLU A 94 -31.94 -5.49 13.84
N ASP A 95 -30.92 -4.76 14.27
CA ASP A 95 -30.48 -4.68 15.67
C ASP A 95 -31.40 -3.86 16.58
N GLU A 96 -32.19 -2.95 16.01
CA GLU A 96 -33.22 -2.18 16.75
C GLU A 96 -34.52 -2.96 17.02
N SER A 97 -34.65 -4.19 16.50
CA SER A 97 -35.89 -4.97 16.65
C SER A 97 -36.01 -5.63 18.05
N ASN A 98 -37.14 -5.40 18.72
CA ASN A 98 -37.42 -5.95 20.05
C ASN A 98 -37.57 -7.50 19.99
N MET A 99 -37.14 -8.22 21.05
CA MET A 99 -37.18 -9.68 21.14
C MET A 99 -38.55 -10.28 20.82
N LYS A 100 -39.64 -9.62 21.22
CA LYS A 100 -41.02 -10.04 20.86
C LYS A 100 -41.30 -9.96 19.36
N GLN A 101 -40.77 -8.94 18.68
CA GLN A 101 -40.90 -8.79 17.24
C GLN A 101 -40.10 -9.87 16.50
N ARG A 102 -38.87 -10.15 16.94
CA ARG A 102 -38.04 -11.24 16.40
C ARG A 102 -38.73 -12.60 16.52
N MET A 103 -39.39 -12.89 17.66
CA MET A 103 -40.15 -14.13 17.85
C MET A 103 -41.35 -14.25 16.91
N ARG A 104 -42.05 -13.13 16.61
CA ARG A 104 -43.17 -13.12 15.66
C ARG A 104 -42.70 -13.31 14.21
N GLU A 105 -41.64 -12.60 13.81
CA GLU A 105 -41.07 -12.70 12.45
C GLU A 105 -40.49 -14.10 12.17
N LYS A 106 -40.07 -14.84 13.21
CA LYS A 106 -39.65 -16.25 13.07
C LYS A 106 -40.79 -17.19 12.69
N VAL A 107 -42.01 -16.92 13.19
CA VAL A 107 -43.20 -17.76 12.92
C VAL A 107 -43.90 -17.33 11.62
N GLN A 108 -43.91 -16.04 11.33
CA GLN A 108 -44.48 -15.46 10.10
C GLN A 108 -43.46 -14.53 9.44
N PRO A 109 -42.56 -15.07 8.61
CA PRO A 109 -41.56 -14.26 7.94
C PRO A 109 -42.19 -13.39 6.86
N LYS A 110 -41.76 -12.13 6.80
CA LYS A 110 -42.04 -11.26 5.66
C LYS A 110 -41.12 -11.68 4.51
N MET A 111 -41.68 -12.37 3.52
CA MET A 111 -40.98 -12.72 2.29
C MET A 111 -40.61 -11.46 1.49
N ASN A 112 -39.59 -11.56 0.62
CA ASN A 112 -39.11 -10.46 -0.25
C ASN A 112 -38.51 -9.25 0.48
N ARG A 113 -37.85 -9.45 1.63
CA ARG A 113 -37.07 -8.38 2.31
C ARG A 113 -35.93 -7.81 1.46
N LEU A 114 -35.41 -8.59 0.52
CA LEU A 114 -34.32 -8.24 -0.39
C LEU A 114 -34.69 -8.75 -1.79
N ASP A 115 -35.34 -7.90 -2.57
CA ASP A 115 -35.65 -8.18 -3.97
C ASP A 115 -34.61 -7.47 -4.86
N LEU A 116 -33.58 -8.21 -5.25
CA LEU A 116 -32.57 -7.74 -6.21
C LEU A 116 -32.77 -8.46 -7.54
N ASP A 117 -32.80 -7.67 -8.61
CA ASP A 117 -32.85 -8.20 -9.98
C ASP A 117 -31.65 -9.10 -10.25
N TYR A 118 -31.94 -10.35 -10.62
CA TYR A 118 -30.95 -11.35 -10.99
C TYR A 118 -30.08 -10.89 -12.17
N GLN A 119 -30.66 -10.18 -13.13
CA GLN A 119 -29.91 -9.69 -14.29
C GLN A 119 -28.87 -8.65 -13.87
N LYS A 120 -29.20 -7.80 -12.90
CA LYS A 120 -28.27 -6.82 -12.32
C LYS A 120 -27.09 -7.49 -11.60
N LEU A 121 -27.37 -8.57 -10.86
CA LEU A 121 -26.32 -9.35 -10.21
C LEU A 121 -25.42 -10.06 -11.23
N HIS A 122 -26.03 -10.69 -12.23
CA HIS A 122 -25.29 -11.33 -13.31
C HIS A 122 -24.37 -10.31 -14.02
N ASP A 123 -24.90 -9.16 -14.42
CA ASP A 123 -24.13 -8.14 -15.12
C ASP A 123 -22.99 -7.56 -14.25
N ALA A 124 -23.18 -7.44 -12.93
CA ALA A 124 -22.13 -6.99 -12.01
C ALA A 124 -20.90 -7.92 -12.02
N PHE A 125 -21.08 -9.24 -12.02
CA PHE A 125 -19.98 -10.21 -11.97
C PHE A 125 -19.43 -10.59 -13.33
N PHE A 126 -20.20 -10.47 -14.41
CA PHE A 126 -19.78 -10.90 -15.75
C PHE A 126 -19.45 -9.75 -16.70
N LYS A 127 -20.09 -8.58 -16.57
CA LYS A 127 -19.85 -7.41 -17.44
C LYS A 127 -19.00 -6.33 -16.76
N PHE A 128 -19.29 -6.02 -15.48
CA PHE A 128 -18.66 -4.90 -14.77
C PHE A 128 -17.50 -5.31 -13.84
N GLN A 129 -17.13 -6.59 -13.83
CA GLN A 129 -16.05 -7.10 -13.00
C GLN A 129 -14.73 -6.40 -13.28
N THR A 130 -14.15 -5.79 -12.25
CA THR A 130 -12.83 -5.15 -12.33
C THR A 130 -11.78 -5.99 -11.63
N LYS A 131 -10.61 -6.16 -12.25
CA LYS A 131 -9.48 -6.86 -11.63
C LYS A 131 -8.97 -6.07 -10.41
N PRO A 132 -8.89 -6.68 -9.21
CA PRO A 132 -8.34 -5.99 -8.04
C PRO A 132 -6.84 -5.73 -8.21
N ARG A 133 -6.29 -4.83 -7.39
CA ARG A 133 -4.84 -4.68 -7.26
C ARG A 133 -4.26 -6.02 -6.79
N LEU A 134 -3.34 -6.56 -7.58
CA LEU A 134 -2.56 -7.73 -7.24
C LEU A 134 -1.14 -7.31 -6.87
N PHE A 135 -0.47 -8.15 -6.09
CA PHE A 135 0.92 -7.96 -5.70
C PHE A 135 1.83 -8.82 -6.57
N GLY A 136 3.04 -8.32 -6.82
CA GLY A 136 4.04 -9.02 -7.62
C GLY A 136 4.69 -10.17 -6.86
N PHE A 137 5.46 -10.98 -7.57
CA PHE A 137 6.31 -11.97 -6.90
C PHE A 137 7.36 -11.26 -6.02
N GLY A 138 7.51 -11.72 -4.78
CA GLY A 138 8.44 -11.14 -3.81
C GLY A 138 7.85 -10.03 -2.93
N ASP A 139 6.60 -9.60 -3.19
CA ASP A 139 5.91 -8.63 -2.36
C ASP A 139 5.47 -9.27 -1.03
N VAL A 140 6.21 -9.01 0.04
CA VAL A 140 5.86 -9.48 1.39
C VAL A 140 5.10 -8.42 2.16
N TYR A 141 3.99 -8.79 2.79
CA TYR A 141 3.27 -7.90 3.69
C TYR A 141 4.10 -7.65 4.96
N PHE A 142 4.15 -6.39 5.41
CA PHE A 142 4.71 -5.97 6.68
C PHE A 142 3.75 -5.00 7.37
N GLU A 143 3.84 -4.89 8.69
CA GLU A 143 3.03 -3.96 9.46
C GLU A 143 3.33 -2.50 9.06
N GLY A 144 2.32 -1.78 8.57
CA GLY A 144 2.46 -0.39 8.09
C GLY A 144 2.48 -0.26 6.56
N ARG A 145 2.53 -1.36 5.81
CA ARG A 145 2.61 -1.38 4.34
C ARG A 145 1.49 -0.58 3.65
N GLU A 146 0.27 -0.64 4.17
CA GLU A 146 -0.90 0.11 3.69
C GLU A 146 -0.76 1.62 3.80
N ASN A 147 0.08 2.13 4.71
CA ASN A 147 0.34 3.57 4.84
C ASN A 147 1.38 4.04 3.81
N GLU A 148 2.27 3.15 3.39
CA GLU A 148 3.30 3.44 2.38
C GLU A 148 2.75 3.36 0.95
N GLU A 149 1.65 2.63 0.75
CA GLU A 149 0.97 2.49 -0.54
C GLU A 149 0.17 3.75 -0.96
N LEU A 150 0.72 4.94 -0.74
CA LEU A 150 0.25 6.13 -1.42
C LEU A 150 0.57 5.99 -2.91
N ASP A 151 -0.46 6.08 -3.75
CA ASP A 151 -0.30 6.03 -5.20
C ASP A 151 0.35 7.33 -5.71
N ILE A 152 1.68 7.36 -5.69
CA ILE A 152 2.47 8.53 -6.12
C ILE A 152 2.36 8.74 -7.64
N SER A 153 1.93 7.72 -8.40
CA SER A 153 1.84 7.77 -9.87
C SER A 153 0.91 8.88 -10.39
N LYS A 154 -0.02 9.32 -9.55
CA LYS A 154 -0.96 10.40 -9.84
C LYS A 154 -0.29 11.78 -9.84
N TYR A 155 0.81 11.95 -9.12
CA TYR A 155 1.52 13.22 -9.02
C TYR A 155 2.56 13.33 -10.12
N LYS A 156 2.39 14.33 -10.99
CA LYS A 156 3.31 14.60 -12.09
C LYS A 156 3.79 16.04 -12.02
N PRO A 157 5.08 16.30 -12.25
CA PRO A 157 5.61 17.66 -12.37
C PRO A 157 4.80 18.48 -13.37
N GLY A 158 4.54 19.75 -13.05
CA GLY A 158 3.77 20.67 -13.89
C GLY A 158 2.24 20.59 -13.73
N VAL A 159 1.71 19.51 -13.14
CA VAL A 159 0.27 19.38 -12.86
C VAL A 159 0.01 19.68 -11.40
N VAL A 160 -0.86 20.67 -11.14
CA VAL A 160 -1.27 21.06 -9.78
C VAL A 160 -2.77 20.84 -9.66
N SER A 161 -3.18 20.03 -8.68
CA SER A 161 -4.60 19.77 -8.40
C SER A 161 -5.30 21.02 -7.90
N ASP A 162 -6.62 21.06 -8.09
CA ASP A 162 -7.44 22.18 -7.62
C ASP A 162 -7.43 22.31 -6.09
N GLU A 163 -7.38 21.18 -5.39
CA GLU A 163 -7.23 21.14 -3.94
C GLU A 163 -5.94 21.84 -3.49
N LEU A 164 -4.82 21.54 -4.15
CA LEU A 164 -3.54 22.17 -3.85
C LEU A 164 -3.53 23.65 -4.25
N ARG A 165 -4.14 24.01 -5.39
CA ARG A 165 -4.30 25.42 -5.79
C ARG A 165 -5.07 26.23 -4.75
N ASN A 166 -6.19 25.69 -4.27
CA ASN A 166 -7.00 26.32 -3.23
C ASN A 166 -6.23 26.46 -1.91
N ALA A 167 -5.51 25.41 -1.50
CA ALA A 167 -4.67 25.45 -0.30
C ALA A 167 -3.55 26.49 -0.38
N LEU A 168 -3.00 26.72 -1.58
CA LEU A 168 -1.98 27.72 -1.86
C LEU A 168 -2.56 29.12 -2.15
N GLY A 169 -3.89 29.28 -2.21
CA GLY A 169 -4.53 30.54 -2.56
C GLY A 169 -4.31 30.98 -4.02
N ILE A 170 -4.09 30.03 -4.93
CA ILE A 170 -3.84 30.30 -6.36
C ILE A 170 -5.14 30.07 -7.15
N PRO A 171 -5.75 31.10 -7.75
CA PRO A 171 -6.94 30.93 -8.59
C PRO A 171 -6.67 30.06 -9.83
N ARG A 172 -7.75 29.48 -10.39
CA ARG A 172 -7.68 28.84 -11.72
C ARG A 172 -7.42 29.89 -12.79
N GLY A 173 -6.61 29.53 -13.79
CA GLY A 173 -6.25 30.45 -14.88
C GLY A 173 -5.17 31.47 -14.52
N VAL A 174 -4.48 31.30 -13.38
CA VAL A 174 -3.30 32.08 -13.02
C VAL A 174 -2.05 31.20 -13.05
N THR A 175 -0.94 31.76 -13.51
CA THR A 175 0.38 31.14 -13.46
C THR A 175 0.77 30.79 -12.04
N LEU A 176 1.54 29.72 -11.89
CA LEU A 176 2.07 29.34 -10.58
C LEU A 176 3.16 30.35 -10.18
N PRO A 177 3.28 30.72 -8.88
CA PRO A 177 4.16 31.81 -8.45
C PRO A 177 5.64 31.56 -8.73
N TRP A 178 6.07 30.29 -8.78
CA TRP A 178 7.44 29.93 -9.13
C TRP A 178 7.76 30.07 -10.61
N VAL A 179 6.76 30.25 -11.49
CA VAL A 179 6.99 30.47 -12.93
C VAL A 179 7.78 31.77 -13.15
N GLN A 180 7.53 32.82 -12.37
CA GLN A 180 8.30 34.07 -12.44
C GLN A 180 9.78 33.84 -12.13
N LYS A 181 10.09 32.99 -11.14
CA LYS A 181 11.48 32.63 -10.83
C LYS A 181 12.09 31.74 -11.92
N MET A 182 11.31 30.84 -12.52
CA MET A 182 11.76 30.02 -13.65
C MET A 182 12.06 30.86 -14.90
N GLN A 183 11.43 32.02 -15.08
CA GLN A 183 11.83 32.97 -16.14
C GLN A 183 13.22 33.56 -15.92
N HIS A 184 13.62 33.76 -14.67
CA HIS A 184 14.95 34.31 -14.34
C HIS A 184 16.04 33.24 -14.30
N PHE A 185 15.75 32.06 -13.74
CA PHE A 185 16.74 31.01 -13.50
C PHE A 185 16.68 29.85 -14.50
N GLY A 186 15.66 29.82 -15.35
CA GLY A 186 15.36 28.70 -16.24
C GLY A 186 14.46 27.63 -15.59
N PRO A 187 13.96 26.68 -16.40
CA PRO A 187 13.17 25.55 -15.91
C PRO A 187 14.02 24.56 -15.10
N PRO A 188 13.40 23.67 -14.29
CA PRO A 188 14.13 22.67 -13.52
C PRO A 188 15.04 21.80 -14.41
N PRO A 189 16.35 21.69 -14.11
CA PRO A 189 17.30 20.98 -14.97
C PRO A 189 17.02 19.48 -15.09
N SER A 190 16.35 18.89 -14.08
CA SER A 190 15.93 17.49 -14.10
C SER A 190 14.77 17.20 -15.07
N TYR A 191 14.09 18.24 -15.57
CA TYR A 191 12.95 18.11 -16.48
C TYR A 191 13.08 19.09 -17.66
N PRO A 192 14.00 18.82 -18.61
CA PRO A 192 14.27 19.73 -19.73
C PRO A 192 13.04 19.94 -20.64
N ASP A 193 12.26 18.89 -20.87
CA ASP A 193 11.09 18.91 -21.76
C ASP A 193 9.77 19.26 -21.03
N LEU A 194 9.86 19.77 -19.80
CA LEU A 194 8.67 20.04 -18.99
C LEU A 194 7.86 21.18 -19.61
N LYS A 195 6.60 20.90 -19.90
CA LYS A 195 5.60 21.89 -20.30
C LYS A 195 5.05 22.60 -19.07
N ILE A 196 5.27 23.90 -18.99
CA ILE A 196 4.94 24.78 -17.88
C ILE A 196 3.99 25.87 -18.41
N PRO A 197 2.71 25.85 -18.01
CA PRO A 197 1.73 26.87 -18.39
C PRO A 197 2.18 28.29 -17.98
N GLY A 198 2.19 29.21 -18.95
CA GLY A 198 2.65 30.60 -18.80
C GLY A 198 4.17 30.79 -18.79
N TYR A 199 4.94 29.76 -19.15
CA TYR A 199 6.37 29.87 -19.44
C TYR A 199 6.68 29.48 -20.88
N ASN A 200 6.42 28.22 -21.26
CA ASN A 200 6.70 27.67 -22.59
C ASN A 200 5.46 27.09 -23.29
N VAL A 201 4.32 27.08 -22.60
CA VAL A 201 3.01 26.71 -23.17
C VAL A 201 1.99 27.73 -22.69
N ASP A 202 0.95 27.96 -23.51
CA ASP A 202 -0.19 28.81 -23.15
C ASP A 202 -0.91 28.30 -21.89
N LEU A 203 -1.66 29.21 -21.26
CA LEU A 203 -2.30 28.97 -19.97
C LEU A 203 -3.55 28.10 -20.02
#